data_AF-A0A7I7QSJ8-F1
#
_entry.id   AF-A0A7I7QSJ8-F1
#
_cell.length_a   1.000
_cell.length_b   1.000
_cell.length_c   1.000
_cell.angle_alpha   90.00
_cell.angle_beta   90.00
_cell.angle_gamma   90.00
#
_symmetry.space_group_name_H-M   'P 1'
#
loop_
_entity.id
_entity.type
_entity.pdbx_description
1 polymer ?
#
loop_
_entity_poly.entity_id
_entity_poly.type
_entity_poly.pdbx_seq_one_letter_code
_entity_poly.pdbx_strand_id
1 'polypeptide(L)'
;MIPAAETLFLSGEPSILRAIGSELLALGTIEPSPERAGGRRVTVDVRYDGADLREVAGRLGLSPDDVVDMHSSADHVVEFFGFAPGQAFFGRLPESLQLPRRATPRTLVPSGALAIANGFTVIYPDHSPGGWNLIGTRLSEPLWDIRKTPPNQLEVGDVVRFRPCR
;
A
#
# COMPACT_ATOMS: atom_id res chain seq x y z
N MET A 1 9.56 -14.98 7.76
CA MET A 1 9.52 -14.56 6.33
C MET A 1 8.94 -13.17 6.27
N ILE A 2 9.61 -12.23 5.62
CA ILE A 2 9.20 -10.83 5.53
C ILE A 2 9.18 -10.45 4.04
N PRO A 3 8.01 -10.38 3.41
CA PRO A 3 7.90 -9.92 2.02
C PRO A 3 8.09 -8.40 1.93
N ALA A 4 8.63 -7.97 0.80
CA ALA A 4 8.66 -6.58 0.33
C ALA A 4 8.39 -6.57 -1.18
N ALA A 5 8.39 -5.39 -1.81
CA ALA A 5 7.97 -5.20 -3.19
C ALA A 5 8.53 -6.22 -4.19
N GLU A 6 9.82 -6.53 -4.13
CA GLU A 6 10.50 -7.44 -5.07
C GLU A 6 11.38 -8.49 -4.37
N THR A 7 11.32 -8.56 -3.03
CA THR A 7 12.24 -9.39 -2.25
C THR A 7 11.51 -10.12 -1.13
N LEU A 8 11.98 -11.33 -0.83
CA LEU A 8 11.54 -12.10 0.33
C LEU A 8 12.71 -12.28 1.31
N PHE A 9 12.63 -11.68 2.49
CA PHE A 9 13.62 -11.86 3.54
C PHE A 9 13.27 -13.06 4.43
N LEU A 10 14.19 -13.99 4.56
CA LEU A 10 14.07 -15.14 5.45
C LEU A 10 15.05 -14.99 6.62
N SER A 11 14.55 -15.22 7.83
CA SER A 11 15.34 -15.18 9.07
C SER A 11 15.11 -16.46 9.84
N GLY A 12 16.18 -17.05 10.35
CA GLY A 12 16.17 -18.37 10.97
C GLY A 12 17.57 -18.99 11.04
N GLU A 13 17.62 -20.27 11.38
CA GLU A 13 18.87 -21.02 11.49
C GLU A 13 19.54 -21.19 10.11
N PRO A 14 20.86 -20.92 9.97
CA PRO A 14 21.53 -20.89 8.67
C PRO A 14 21.43 -22.18 7.84
N SER A 15 21.51 -23.37 8.46
CA SER A 15 21.43 -24.64 7.73
C SER A 15 20.03 -24.88 7.15
N ILE A 16 18.98 -24.54 7.90
CA ILE A 16 17.58 -24.57 7.45
C ILE A 16 17.38 -23.57 6.31
N LEU A 17 17.88 -22.32 6.45
CA LEU A 17 17.75 -21.31 5.41
C LEU A 17 18.44 -21.71 4.10
N ARG A 18 19.59 -22.39 4.18
CA ARG A 18 20.28 -22.94 2.98
C ARG A 18 19.46 -24.04 2.30
N ALA A 19 18.84 -24.93 3.09
CA ALA A 19 17.97 -25.97 2.55
C ALA A 19 16.75 -25.36 1.83
N ILE A 20 16.04 -24.43 2.48
CA ILE A 20 14.92 -23.69 1.88
C ILE A 20 15.37 -22.97 0.62
N GLY A 21 16.52 -22.28 0.65
CA GLY A 21 17.06 -21.59 -0.52
C GLY A 21 17.31 -22.53 -1.70
N SER A 22 17.84 -23.73 -1.44
CA SER A 22 18.04 -24.74 -2.49
C SER A 22 16.72 -25.23 -3.10
N GLU A 23 15.69 -25.44 -2.28
CA GLU A 23 14.36 -25.83 -2.76
C GLU A 23 13.69 -24.72 -3.56
N LEU A 24 13.77 -23.47 -3.09
CA LEU A 24 13.22 -22.30 -3.80
C LEU A 24 13.86 -22.12 -5.19
N LEU A 25 15.18 -22.31 -5.31
CA LEU A 25 15.87 -22.26 -6.60
C LEU A 25 15.44 -23.38 -7.55
N ALA A 26 14.99 -24.52 -7.01
CA ALA A 26 14.48 -25.64 -7.80
C ALA A 26 13.01 -25.45 -8.23
N LEU A 27 12.24 -24.59 -7.54
CA LEU A 27 10.79 -24.41 -7.77
C LEU A 27 10.44 -23.67 -9.08
N GLY A 28 11.41 -23.13 -9.81
CA GLY A 28 11.17 -22.42 -11.08
C GLY A 28 10.23 -21.22 -10.93
N THR A 29 9.74 -20.68 -12.05
CA THR A 29 8.78 -19.57 -12.03
C THR A 29 7.40 -20.09 -11.64
N ILE A 30 6.85 -19.55 -10.55
CA ILE A 30 5.47 -19.83 -10.13
C ILE A 30 4.59 -18.72 -10.69
N GLU A 31 3.65 -19.08 -11.56
CA GLU A 31 2.67 -18.12 -12.07
C GLU A 31 1.74 -17.65 -10.93
N PRO A 32 1.49 -16.34 -10.80
CA PRO A 32 0.57 -15.83 -9.79
C PRO A 32 -0.84 -16.37 -10.06
N SER A 33 -1.44 -17.05 -9.08
CA SER A 33 -2.86 -17.43 -9.20
C SER A 33 -3.75 -16.22 -8.96
N PRO A 34 -4.65 -15.86 -9.90
CA PRO A 34 -5.59 -14.75 -9.73
C PRO A 34 -6.59 -14.99 -8.58
N GLU A 35 -6.78 -16.25 -8.16
CA GLU A 35 -7.69 -16.66 -7.09
C GLU A 35 -7.17 -16.33 -5.68
N ARG A 36 -5.91 -15.91 -5.51
CA ARG A 36 -5.36 -15.57 -4.19
C ARG A 36 -5.88 -14.25 -3.60
N ALA A 37 -6.77 -13.53 -4.31
CA ALA A 37 -7.56 -12.43 -3.73
C ALA A 37 -8.76 -12.96 -2.91
N GLY A 38 -8.53 -13.95 -2.05
CA GLY A 38 -9.54 -14.55 -1.16
C GLY A 38 -9.68 -13.84 0.19
N GLY A 39 -8.94 -12.74 0.40
CA GLY A 39 -9.08 -11.92 1.61
C GLY A 39 -10.41 -11.18 1.66
N ARG A 40 -10.68 -10.53 2.79
CA ARG A 40 -11.94 -9.81 3.02
C ARG A 40 -11.98 -8.58 2.14
N ARG A 41 -13.18 -8.14 1.75
CA ARG A 41 -13.38 -6.84 1.10
C ARG A 41 -13.58 -5.77 2.17
N VAL A 42 -12.70 -4.78 2.19
CA VAL A 42 -12.71 -3.69 3.18
C VAL A 42 -12.91 -2.36 2.45
N THR A 43 -13.83 -1.54 2.95
CA THR A 43 -14.01 -0.17 2.44
C THR A 43 -13.34 0.80 3.39
N VAL A 44 -12.55 1.73 2.85
CA VAL A 44 -11.89 2.79 3.62
C VAL A 44 -12.40 4.14 3.14
N ASP A 45 -12.98 4.90 4.04
CA ASP A 45 -13.50 6.24 3.74
C ASP A 45 -12.35 7.25 3.68
N VAL A 46 -12.29 7.98 2.58
CA VAL A 46 -11.21 8.90 2.25
C VAL A 46 -11.78 10.22 1.78
N ARG A 47 -11.23 11.31 2.30
CA ARG A 47 -11.37 12.63 1.65
C ARG A 47 -10.16 12.85 0.75
N TYR A 48 -10.38 13.11 -0.54
CA TYR A 48 -9.28 13.36 -1.49
C TYR A 48 -8.83 14.82 -1.43
N ASP A 49 -8.26 15.21 -0.28
CA ASP A 49 -7.76 16.56 0.04
C ASP A 49 -6.22 16.64 0.07
N GLY A 50 -5.55 15.65 -0.51
CA GLY A 50 -4.10 15.51 -0.41
C GLY A 50 -3.35 16.67 -1.06
N ALA A 51 -2.27 17.11 -0.39
CA ALA A 51 -1.46 18.25 -0.83
C ALA A 51 -0.86 18.08 -2.23
N ASP A 52 -0.65 16.85 -2.70
CA ASP A 52 -0.06 16.56 -4.00
C ASP A 52 -1.11 16.22 -5.07
N LEU A 53 -2.41 16.14 -4.75
CA LEU A 53 -3.42 15.65 -5.70
C LEU A 53 -3.40 16.39 -7.05
N ARG A 54 -3.32 17.74 -7.02
CA ARG A 54 -3.23 18.55 -8.23
C ARG A 54 -1.92 18.38 -8.98
N GLU A 55 -0.80 18.24 -8.26
CA GLU A 55 0.53 18.02 -8.87
C GLU A 55 0.60 16.64 -9.53
N VAL A 56 0.11 15.61 -8.85
CA VAL A 56 -0.04 14.24 -9.36
C VAL A 56 -0.85 14.26 -10.65
N ALA A 57 -2.02 14.88 -10.63
CA ALA A 57 -2.88 15.00 -11.80
C ALA A 57 -2.14 15.67 -12.98
N GLY A 58 -1.48 16.81 -12.74
CA GLY A 58 -0.70 17.50 -13.76
C GLY A 58 0.45 16.67 -14.35
N ARG A 59 1.18 15.92 -13.52
CA ARG A 59 2.29 15.04 -13.96
C ARG A 59 1.81 13.84 -14.78
N LEU A 60 0.57 13.39 -14.55
CA LEU A 60 -0.06 12.28 -15.25
C LEU A 60 -0.88 12.74 -16.48
N GLY A 61 -1.02 14.06 -16.70
CA GLY A 61 -1.86 14.59 -17.76
C GLY A 61 -3.36 14.37 -17.52
N LEU A 62 -3.77 14.29 -16.26
CA LEU A 62 -5.13 14.04 -15.80
C LEU A 62 -5.72 15.26 -15.07
N SER A 63 -7.03 15.29 -14.88
CA SER A 63 -7.64 16.17 -13.89
C SER A 63 -7.55 15.56 -12.48
N PRO A 64 -7.65 16.37 -11.40
CA PRO A 64 -7.76 15.84 -10.05
C PRO A 64 -8.93 14.86 -9.89
N ASP A 65 -10.06 15.12 -10.54
CA ASP A 65 -11.24 14.27 -10.48
C ASP A 65 -10.98 12.91 -11.16
N ASP A 66 -10.26 12.90 -12.29
CA ASP A 66 -9.84 11.63 -12.94
C ASP A 66 -8.96 10.79 -12.02
N VAL A 67 -8.04 11.42 -11.28
CA VAL A 67 -7.19 10.70 -10.30
C VAL A 67 -8.05 10.10 -9.20
N VAL A 68 -9.04 10.84 -8.68
CA VAL A 68 -9.96 10.35 -7.65
C VAL A 68 -10.80 9.20 -8.19
N ASP A 69 -11.38 9.32 -9.38
CA ASP A 69 -12.23 8.31 -9.99
C ASP A 69 -11.44 7.03 -10.29
N MET A 70 -10.26 7.14 -10.89
CA MET A 70 -9.40 6.00 -11.18
C MET A 70 -8.92 5.31 -9.90
N HIS A 71 -8.52 6.07 -8.87
CA HIS A 71 -8.01 5.49 -7.63
C HIS A 71 -9.12 4.81 -6.82
N SER A 72 -10.31 5.43 -6.75
CA SER A 72 -11.44 4.94 -5.96
C SER A 72 -12.23 3.80 -6.61
N SER A 73 -12.24 3.71 -7.94
CA SER A 73 -12.89 2.60 -8.66
C SER A 73 -12.08 1.31 -8.70
N ALA A 74 -10.76 1.40 -8.47
CA ALA A 74 -9.86 0.25 -8.44
C ALA A 74 -10.00 -0.57 -7.14
N ASP A 75 -9.78 -1.88 -7.27
CA ASP A 75 -9.58 -2.79 -6.13
C ASP A 75 -8.08 -2.90 -5.84
N HIS A 76 -7.69 -2.49 -4.63
CA HIS A 76 -6.30 -2.55 -4.19
C HIS A 76 -6.10 -3.75 -3.27
N VAL A 77 -4.99 -4.47 -3.40
CA VAL A 77 -4.73 -5.67 -2.57
C VAL A 77 -3.64 -5.37 -1.56
N VAL A 78 -3.82 -5.74 -0.30
CA VAL A 78 -2.75 -5.69 0.70
C VAL A 78 -1.69 -6.73 0.34
N GLU A 79 -0.57 -6.30 -0.21
CA GLU A 79 0.49 -7.23 -0.65
C GLU A 79 1.46 -7.56 0.47
N PHE A 80 1.82 -6.57 1.29
CA PHE A 80 2.69 -6.75 2.44
C PHE A 80 2.54 -5.58 3.43
N PHE A 81 3.15 -5.75 4.61
CA PHE A 81 3.29 -4.70 5.62
C PHE A 81 4.76 -4.37 5.81
N GLY A 82 5.11 -3.10 6.02
CA GLY A 82 6.49 -2.69 6.20
C GLY A 82 6.64 -1.22 6.56
N PHE A 83 7.88 -0.73 6.66
CA PHE A 83 8.25 0.64 7.06
C PHE A 83 7.86 1.03 8.50
N ALA A 84 6.58 0.98 8.85
CA ALA A 84 6.07 1.28 10.18
C ALA A 84 5.03 0.22 10.60
N PRO A 85 4.79 0.05 11.92
CA PRO A 85 3.76 -0.85 12.42
C PRO A 85 2.40 -0.59 11.75
N GLY A 86 1.83 -1.64 11.14
CA GLY A 86 0.51 -1.59 10.50
C GLY A 86 0.43 -0.82 9.18
N GLN A 87 1.54 -0.32 8.65
CA GLN A 87 1.55 0.28 7.32
C GLN A 87 1.45 -0.81 6.24
N ALA A 88 0.25 -0.93 5.68
CA ALA A 88 -0.04 -1.78 4.52
C ALA A 88 0.42 -1.12 3.22
N PHE A 89 0.99 -1.93 2.34
CA PHE A 89 1.27 -1.57 0.95
C PHE A 89 0.18 -2.20 0.08
N PHE A 90 -0.66 -1.33 -0.47
CA PHE A 90 -1.75 -1.74 -1.34
C PHE A 90 -1.25 -1.74 -2.78
N GLY A 91 -1.10 -2.91 -3.38
CA GLY A 91 -0.73 -3.04 -4.79
C GLY A 91 -1.93 -2.87 -5.72
N ARG A 92 -1.73 -3.15 -7.00
CA ARG A 92 -2.72 -2.99 -8.08
C ARG A 92 -3.19 -1.55 -8.29
N LEU A 93 -2.34 -0.56 -8.02
CA LEU A 93 -2.59 0.81 -8.46
C LEU A 93 -2.68 0.82 -10.00
N PRO A 94 -3.73 1.42 -10.60
CA PRO A 94 -3.85 1.52 -12.06
C PRO A 94 -2.58 2.08 -12.69
N GLU A 95 -2.14 1.50 -13.82
CA GLU A 95 -0.91 1.92 -14.51
C GLU A 95 -0.89 3.41 -14.83
N SER A 96 -2.04 4.00 -15.17
CA SER A 96 -2.22 5.43 -15.41
C SER A 96 -1.99 6.32 -14.19
N LEU A 97 -2.00 5.76 -12.98
CA LEU A 97 -1.73 6.45 -11.73
C LEU A 97 -0.33 6.17 -11.17
N GLN A 98 0.48 5.38 -11.87
CA GLN A 98 1.82 5.05 -11.40
C GLN A 98 2.79 6.19 -11.70
N LEU A 99 3.40 6.72 -10.65
CA LEU A 99 4.41 7.77 -10.73
C LEU A 99 5.47 7.56 -9.63
N PRO A 100 6.70 8.07 -9.83
CA PRO A 100 7.74 7.92 -8.83
C PRO A 100 7.43 8.71 -7.56
N ARG A 101 8.14 8.36 -6.49
CA ARG A 101 8.23 9.17 -5.28
C ARG A 101 8.61 10.62 -5.59
N ARG A 102 8.27 11.52 -4.67
CA ARG A 102 8.77 12.90 -4.68
C ARG A 102 10.30 12.89 -4.62
N ALA A 103 10.94 13.81 -5.34
CA ALA A 103 12.39 13.94 -5.36
C ALA A 103 12.96 14.24 -3.96
N THR A 104 12.26 15.08 -3.20
CA THR A 104 12.62 15.40 -1.80
C THR A 104 11.51 14.92 -0.86
N PRO A 105 11.81 13.99 0.07
CA PRO A 105 10.85 13.57 1.08
C PRO A 105 10.38 14.72 1.97
N ARG A 106 9.13 14.64 2.45
CA ARG A 106 8.66 15.50 3.55
C ARG A 106 9.31 15.05 4.84
N THR A 107 9.66 16.03 5.68
CA THR A 107 10.09 15.79 7.07
C THR A 107 8.92 15.30 7.94
N LEU A 108 7.70 15.67 7.57
CA LEU A 108 6.47 15.27 8.26
C LEU A 108 5.34 14.99 7.27
N VAL A 109 4.79 13.78 7.35
CA VAL A 109 3.52 13.36 6.75
C VAL A 109 2.55 13.10 7.90
N PRO A 110 1.30 13.62 7.85
CA PRO A 110 0.31 13.38 8.89
C PRO A 110 -0.11 11.92 8.98
N SER A 111 -0.45 11.45 10.19
CA SER A 111 -1.17 10.18 10.36
C SER A 111 -2.47 10.20 9.54
N GLY A 112 -2.80 9.07 8.93
CA GLY A 112 -3.97 8.90 8.09
C GLY A 112 -3.82 9.41 6.65
N ALA A 113 -2.69 10.02 6.27
CA ALA A 113 -2.48 10.47 4.89
C ALA A 113 -2.53 9.28 3.92
N LEU A 114 -3.35 9.38 2.88
CA LEU A 114 -3.41 8.46 1.74
C LEU A 114 -2.41 8.95 0.69
N ALA A 115 -1.56 8.05 0.21
CA ALA A 115 -0.50 8.40 -0.74
C ALA A 115 -0.23 7.31 -1.77
N ILE A 116 0.32 7.71 -2.91
CA ILE A 116 0.71 6.80 -4.00
C ILE A 116 2.17 6.99 -4.45
N ALA A 117 2.83 5.89 -4.82
CA ALA A 117 4.14 5.87 -5.48
C ALA A 117 4.46 4.47 -6.05
N ASN A 118 5.16 4.42 -7.18
CA ASN A 118 5.77 3.19 -7.74
C ASN A 118 4.81 1.98 -7.85
N GLY A 119 3.54 2.19 -8.21
CA GLY A 119 2.57 1.09 -8.32
C GLY A 119 1.81 0.73 -7.03
N PHE A 120 2.06 1.45 -5.93
CA PHE A 120 1.42 1.20 -4.65
C PHE A 120 0.65 2.41 -4.14
N THR A 121 -0.37 2.11 -3.35
CA THR A 121 -1.03 3.02 -2.42
C THR A 121 -0.61 2.67 -0.99
N VAL A 122 -0.52 3.66 -0.10
CA VAL A 122 -0.34 3.47 1.35
C VAL A 122 -1.24 4.44 2.12
N ILE A 123 -1.55 4.06 3.36
CA ILE A 123 -2.04 5.00 4.38
C ILE A 123 -0.99 5.04 5.49
N TYR A 124 -0.51 6.25 5.81
CA TYR A 124 0.44 6.43 6.91
C TYR A 124 -0.26 6.16 8.24
N PRO A 125 0.17 5.16 9.05
CA PRO A 125 -0.49 4.86 10.32
C PRO A 125 -0.21 5.92 11.38
N ASP A 126 0.95 6.58 11.31
CA ASP A 126 1.39 7.61 12.25
C ASP A 126 2.17 8.72 11.55
N HIS A 127 2.42 9.82 12.27
CA HIS A 127 3.27 10.92 11.85
C HIS A 127 4.69 10.44 11.59
N SER A 128 5.17 10.63 10.36
CA SER A 128 6.52 10.19 9.96
C SER A 128 7.03 10.96 8.75
N PRO A 129 8.36 10.99 8.50
CA PRO A 129 8.87 11.49 7.23
C PRO A 129 8.46 10.56 6.07
N GLY A 130 8.25 11.11 4.88
CA GLY A 130 7.74 10.33 3.75
C GLY A 130 7.90 11.02 2.39
N GLY A 131 8.29 10.23 1.38
CA GLY A 131 8.49 10.68 0.00
C GLY A 131 7.36 10.37 -0.96
N TRP A 132 6.19 9.94 -0.47
CA TRP A 132 5.07 9.57 -1.34
C TRP A 132 4.21 10.77 -1.70
N ASN A 133 3.46 10.65 -2.80
CA ASN A 133 2.57 11.70 -3.28
C ASN A 133 1.24 11.60 -2.54
N LEU A 134 0.93 12.58 -1.68
CA LEU A 134 -0.24 12.61 -0.81
C LEU A 134 -1.48 13.03 -1.62
N ILE A 135 -2.46 12.12 -1.76
CA ILE A 135 -3.66 12.33 -2.57
C ILE A 135 -4.95 12.44 -1.74
N GLY A 136 -4.91 12.11 -0.44
CA GLY A 136 -6.07 12.26 0.43
C GLY A 136 -5.80 11.93 1.90
N THR A 137 -6.88 11.78 2.66
CA THR A 137 -6.86 11.54 4.10
C THR A 137 -7.90 10.51 4.53
N ARG A 138 -7.44 9.55 5.33
CA ARG A 138 -8.15 8.68 6.28
C ARG A 138 -9.33 9.35 7.00
N LEU A 139 -10.60 8.99 6.76
CA LEU A 139 -11.72 9.46 7.62
C LEU A 139 -12.23 8.43 8.64
N SER A 140 -11.95 7.15 8.45
CA SER A 140 -12.45 6.06 9.31
C SER A 140 -11.64 5.89 10.61
N GLU A 141 -11.88 4.81 11.34
CA GLU A 141 -11.02 4.35 12.46
C GLU A 141 -9.64 3.88 11.97
N PRO A 142 -8.54 4.10 12.74
CA PRO A 142 -7.20 3.69 12.35
C PRO A 142 -7.14 2.22 11.93
N LEU A 143 -6.44 1.94 10.82
CA LEU A 143 -6.21 0.58 10.32
C LEU A 143 -5.21 -0.20 11.18
N TRP A 144 -4.51 0.52 12.07
CA TRP A 144 -3.62 -0.02 13.08
C TRP A 144 -3.82 0.72 14.41
N ASP A 145 -3.99 -0.04 15.49
CA ASP A 145 -3.99 0.47 16.86
C ASP A 145 -3.47 -0.62 17.80
N ILE A 146 -2.34 -0.35 18.46
CA ILE A 146 -1.69 -1.31 19.38
C ILE A 146 -2.57 -1.71 20.57
N ARG A 147 -3.63 -0.93 20.86
CA ARG A 147 -4.57 -1.22 21.95
C ARG A 147 -5.71 -2.15 21.51
N LYS A 148 -5.88 -2.42 20.22
CA LYS A 148 -6.90 -3.33 19.67
C LYS A 148 -6.36 -4.75 19.55
N THR A 149 -7.26 -5.73 19.57
CA THR A 149 -6.93 -7.16 19.35
C THR A 149 -7.81 -7.72 18.23
N PRO A 150 -7.27 -8.03 17.04
CA PRO A 150 -5.88 -7.79 16.62
C PRO A 150 -5.57 -6.29 16.42
N PRO A 151 -4.29 -5.87 16.51
CA PRO A 151 -3.92 -4.46 16.33
C PRO A 151 -4.06 -4.00 14.88
N ASN A 152 -3.74 -4.87 13.91
CA ASN A 152 -3.99 -4.64 12.48
C ASN A 152 -5.46 -4.95 12.16
N GLN A 153 -6.12 -4.04 11.45
CA GLN A 153 -7.48 -4.26 10.94
C GLN A 153 -7.48 -4.91 9.53
N LEU A 154 -6.31 -4.98 8.90
CA LEU A 154 -6.07 -5.55 7.57
C LEU A 154 -5.13 -6.75 7.64
N GLU A 155 -5.27 -7.65 6.69
CA GLU A 155 -4.39 -8.80 6.48
C GLU A 155 -3.88 -8.86 5.05
N VAL A 156 -2.75 -9.54 4.82
CA VAL A 156 -2.23 -9.77 3.46
C VAL A 156 -3.28 -10.54 2.66
N GLY A 157 -3.59 -10.03 1.46
CA GLY A 157 -4.63 -10.57 0.58
C GLY A 157 -6.01 -9.91 0.73
N ASP A 158 -6.25 -9.08 1.77
CA ASP A 158 -7.47 -8.27 1.85
C ASP A 158 -7.56 -7.34 0.62
N VAL A 159 -8.79 -7.19 0.11
CA VAL A 159 -9.10 -6.30 -1.02
C VAL A 159 -9.72 -5.02 -0.49
N VAL A 160 -9.05 -3.90 -0.70
CA VAL A 160 -9.44 -2.58 -0.21
C VAL A 160 -9.98 -1.71 -1.34
N ARG A 161 -11.14 -1.10 -1.09
CA ARG A 161 -11.69 -0.04 -1.94
C ARG A 161 -11.75 1.27 -1.16
N PHE A 162 -11.18 2.32 -1.75
CA PHE A 162 -11.17 3.65 -1.15
C PHE A 162 -12.39 4.44 -1.60
N ARG A 163 -13.33 4.67 -0.68
CA ARG A 163 -14.58 5.38 -0.97
C ARG A 163 -14.39 6.88 -0.79
N PRO A 164 -14.61 7.71 -1.83
CA PRO A 164 -14.58 9.16 -1.70
C PRO A 164 -15.70 9.65 -0.79
N CYS A 165 -15.35 10.49 0.18
CA CYS A 165 -16.25 11.16 1.11
C CYS A 165 -15.98 12.67 1.13
N ARG A 166 -17.00 13.45 1.49
CA ARG A 166 -16.90 14.90 1.64
C ARG A 166 -16.26 15.28 2.97
#